data_AF-A0A7K2MCW9-F1
#
_entry.id   AF-A0A7K2MCW9-F1
#
_cell.length_a   1.000
_cell.length_b   1.000
_cell.length_c   1.000
_cell.angle_alpha   90.00
_cell.angle_beta   90.00
_cell.angle_gamma   90.00
#
_symmetry.space_group_name_H-M   'P 1'
#
loop_
_entity.id
_entity.type
_entity.pdbx_description
1 polymer ?
#
loop_
_entity_poly.entity_id
_entity_poly.type
_entity_poly.pdbx_seq_one_letter_code
_entity_poly.pdbx_strand_id
1 'polypeptide(L)'
;MSTPPPVGKTLSVKVDQDLYDDLLTIMSAGMNQSDAVRTAVRLVAGTYRAVWAAGHTPHGIQPIIDAFFIAPYDAGQTTADRARSQAVPRPYRAPVTPRPTAVPRFHTPGTTASDADQPRARQAV
;
A
#
# COMPACT_ATOMS: atom_id res chain seq x y z
N MET A 1 25.10 -8.21 7.78
CA MET A 1 23.71 -8.37 8.28
C MET A 1 23.81 -8.69 9.76
N SER A 2 23.14 -7.94 10.63
CA SER A 2 23.19 -8.21 12.07
C SER A 2 22.31 -9.41 12.40
N THR A 3 22.89 -10.41 13.05
CA THR A 3 22.15 -11.55 13.58
C THR A 3 21.31 -11.08 14.77
N PRO A 4 20.04 -11.55 14.92
CA PRO A 4 19.24 -11.20 16.08
C PRO A 4 19.91 -11.65 17.39
N PRO A 5 19.62 -11.00 18.53
CA PRO A 5 20.13 -11.42 19.83
C PRO A 5 19.73 -12.87 20.17
N PRO A 6 20.56 -13.60 20.94
CA PRO A 6 20.22 -14.94 21.39
C PRO A 6 18.91 -14.97 22.19
N VAL A 7 18.20 -16.10 22.14
CA VAL A 7 16.97 -16.31 22.91
C VAL A 7 17.24 -16.08 24.41
N GLY A 8 16.32 -15.38 25.07
CA GLY A 8 16.43 -15.05 26.51
C GLY A 8 17.33 -13.85 26.82
N LYS A 9 17.99 -13.25 25.82
CA LYS A 9 18.71 -11.99 25.99
C LYS A 9 17.78 -10.80 25.77
N THR A 10 18.07 -9.72 26.49
CA THR A 10 17.35 -8.45 26.36
C THR A 10 17.74 -7.75 25.06
N LEU A 11 16.75 -7.10 24.45
CA LEU A 11 16.94 -6.18 23.33
C LEU A 11 16.71 -4.76 23.85
N SER A 12 17.65 -3.86 23.61
CA SER A 12 17.51 -2.45 23.97
C SER A 12 17.31 -1.62 22.71
N VAL A 13 16.27 -0.81 22.69
CA VAL A 13 15.94 0.11 21.60
C VAL A 13 15.84 1.52 22.18
N LYS A 14 16.44 2.50 21.50
CA LYS A 14 16.28 3.91 21.89
C LYS A 14 14.85 4.33 21.56
N VAL A 15 14.17 4.90 22.55
CA VAL A 15 12.81 5.43 22.38
C VAL A 15 12.92 6.89 21.96
N ASP A 16 12.47 7.19 20.75
CA ASP A 16 12.20 8.55 20.29
C ASP A 16 10.76 8.95 20.59
N GLN A 17 10.39 10.17 20.20
CA GLN A 17 9.06 10.72 20.51
C GLN A 17 7.96 9.92 19.81
N ASP A 18 8.15 9.56 18.55
CA ASP A 18 7.16 8.81 17.77
C ASP A 18 6.92 7.43 18.39
N LEU A 19 7.99 6.69 18.73
CA LEU A 19 7.85 5.40 19.41
C LEU A 19 7.21 5.54 20.79
N TYR A 20 7.47 6.64 21.51
CA TYR A 20 6.82 6.90 22.79
C TYR A 20 5.30 7.07 22.62
N ASP A 21 4.87 7.89 21.66
CA ASP A 21 3.44 8.16 21.41
C ASP A 21 2.70 6.92 20.90
N ASP A 22 3.36 6.11 20.07
CA ASP A 22 2.84 4.82 19.61
C ASP A 22 2.65 3.84 20.78
N LEU A 23 3.64 3.73 21.65
CA LEU A 23 3.55 2.87 22.84
C LEU A 23 2.44 3.35 23.78
N LEU A 24 2.30 4.66 23.99
CA LEU A 24 1.25 5.23 24.81
C LEU A 24 -0.14 4.86 24.26
N THR A 25 -0.32 4.96 22.95
CA THR A 25 -1.56 4.57 22.26
C THR A 25 -1.88 3.10 22.47
N ILE A 26 -0.92 2.20 22.28
CA ILE A 26 -1.13 0.75 22.47
C ILE A 26 -1.41 0.42 23.94
N MET A 27 -0.70 1.05 24.87
CA MET A 27 -0.86 0.81 26.31
C MET A 27 -2.22 1.29 26.82
N SER A 28 -2.85 2.27 26.17
CA SER A 28 -4.22 2.70 26.51
C SER A 28 -5.26 1.57 26.36
N ALA A 29 -4.96 0.55 25.55
CA ALA A 29 -5.77 -0.65 25.39
C ALA A 29 -5.48 -1.75 26.45
N GLY A 30 -4.66 -1.45 27.46
CA GLY A 30 -4.35 -2.36 28.58
C GLY A 30 -3.15 -3.30 28.33
N MET A 31 -2.38 -3.11 27.27
CA MET A 31 -1.13 -3.86 27.05
C MET A 31 0.03 -3.23 27.82
N ASN A 32 0.97 -4.05 28.30
CA ASN A 32 2.26 -3.54 28.77
C ASN A 32 3.23 -3.34 27.58
N GLN A 33 4.30 -2.57 27.79
CA GLN A 33 5.29 -2.24 26.75
C GLN A 33 5.94 -3.47 26.11
N SER A 34 6.32 -4.46 26.93
CA SER A 34 6.98 -5.68 26.42
C SER A 34 6.06 -6.49 25.51
N ASP A 35 4.79 -6.60 25.89
CA ASP A 35 3.78 -7.31 25.09
C ASP A 35 3.39 -6.53 23.83
N ALA A 36 3.34 -5.19 23.91
CA ALA A 36 3.14 -4.34 22.75
C ALA A 36 4.25 -4.54 21.70
N VAL A 37 5.52 -4.43 22.11
CA VAL A 37 6.68 -4.64 21.21
C VAL A 37 6.69 -6.07 20.65
N ARG A 38 6.47 -7.07 21.50
CA ARG A 38 6.43 -8.48 21.06
C ARG A 38 5.31 -8.72 20.06
N THR A 39 4.14 -8.12 20.26
CA THR A 39 2.98 -8.24 19.37
C THR A 39 3.26 -7.56 18.03
N ALA A 40 3.79 -6.33 18.05
CA ALA A 40 4.16 -5.61 16.83
C ALA A 40 5.18 -6.39 15.99
N VAL A 41 6.26 -6.88 16.62
CA VAL A 41 7.28 -7.68 15.94
C VAL A 41 6.71 -8.98 15.36
N ARG A 42 5.83 -9.67 16.10
CA ARG A 42 5.15 -10.88 15.60
C ARG A 42 4.27 -10.58 14.39
N LEU A 43 3.53 -9.47 14.41
CA LEU A 43 2.66 -9.07 13.31
C LEU A 43 3.48 -8.80 12.05
N VAL A 44 4.54 -7.98 12.14
CA VAL A 44 5.40 -7.66 11.00
C VAL A 44 6.12 -8.91 10.47
N ALA A 45 6.70 -9.72 11.35
CA ALA A 45 7.39 -10.95 10.93
C ALA A 45 6.43 -11.98 10.31
N GLY A 46 5.20 -12.07 10.82
CA GLY A 46 4.14 -12.90 10.25
C GLY A 46 3.78 -12.46 8.84
N THR A 47 3.58 -11.16 8.63
CA THR A 47 3.33 -10.57 7.31
C THR A 47 4.46 -10.89 6.32
N TYR A 48 5.73 -10.71 6.71
CA TYR A 48 6.86 -10.97 5.81
C TYR A 48 6.92 -12.43 5.39
N ARG A 49 6.76 -13.35 6.35
CA ARG A 49 6.73 -14.79 6.06
C ARG A 49 5.59 -15.15 5.11
N ALA A 50 4.39 -14.60 5.32
CA ALA A 50 3.23 -14.86 4.48
C ALA A 50 3.42 -14.35 3.05
N VAL A 51 3.93 -13.12 2.89
CA VAL A 51 4.18 -12.51 1.58
C VAL A 51 5.28 -13.24 0.81
N TRP A 52 6.36 -13.66 1.48
CA TRP A 52 7.40 -14.48 0.85
C TRP A 52 6.90 -15.87 0.46
N ALA A 53 6.12 -16.53 1.33
CA ALA A 53 5.54 -17.83 1.04
C ALA A 53 4.56 -17.78 -0.15
N ALA A 54 3.84 -16.67 -0.31
CA ALA A 54 2.93 -16.44 -1.43
C ALA A 54 3.66 -16.00 -2.73
N GLY A 55 4.96 -15.72 -2.68
CA GLY A 55 5.74 -15.26 -3.83
C GLY A 55 5.45 -13.82 -4.28
N HIS A 56 4.80 -13.02 -3.43
CA HIS A 56 4.49 -11.61 -3.74
C HIS A 56 5.73 -10.71 -3.73
N THR A 57 6.72 -11.05 -2.91
CA THR A 57 8.07 -10.47 -2.94
C THR A 57 9.12 -11.56 -2.82
N PRO A 58 10.31 -11.39 -3.43
CA PRO A 58 11.41 -12.34 -3.26
C PRO A 58 11.83 -12.47 -1.79
N HIS A 59 12.28 -13.66 -1.41
CA HIS A 59 12.75 -13.92 -0.05
C HIS A 59 13.93 -12.99 0.30
N GLY A 60 13.88 -12.39 1.50
CA GLY A 60 14.90 -11.46 1.98
C GLY A 60 14.73 -10.02 1.49
N ILE A 61 13.77 -9.75 0.60
CA ILE A 61 13.38 -8.38 0.23
C ILE A 61 12.28 -7.90 1.17
N GLN A 62 12.46 -6.70 1.72
CA GLN A 62 11.47 -6.06 2.59
C GLN A 62 10.19 -5.75 1.80
N PRO A 63 9.02 -6.30 2.21
CA PRO A 63 7.74 -5.90 1.65
C PRO A 63 7.35 -4.47 2.06
N ILE A 64 6.63 -3.76 1.19
CA ILE A 64 5.95 -2.50 1.53
C ILE A 64 4.53 -2.87 2.03
N ILE A 65 4.15 -2.34 3.19
CA ILE A 65 2.82 -2.55 3.78
C ILE A 65 2.02 -1.26 3.57
N ASP A 66 1.16 -1.23 2.55
CA ASP A 66 0.38 -0.03 2.21
C ASP A 66 -0.87 0.17 3.09
N ALA A 67 -1.49 -0.94 3.51
CA ALA A 67 -2.72 -0.90 4.30
C ALA A 67 -2.87 -2.13 5.19
N PHE A 68 -3.57 -1.95 6.30
CA PHE A 68 -4.02 -3.01 7.19
C PHE A 68 -5.52 -2.87 7.45
N PHE A 69 -6.24 -3.99 7.49
CA PHE A 69 -7.67 -4.01 7.75
C PHE A 69 -7.91 -4.49 9.17
N ILE A 70 -8.62 -3.70 9.97
CA ILE A 70 -9.06 -4.06 11.31
C ILE A 70 -10.58 -4.28 11.25
N ALA A 71 -11.04 -5.40 11.79
CA ALA A 71 -12.47 -5.66 11.89
C ALA A 71 -13.16 -4.60 12.77
N PRO A 72 -14.37 -4.15 12.42
CA PRO A 72 -15.12 -3.21 13.25
C PRO A 72 -15.31 -3.80 14.65
N TYR A 73 -15.28 -2.95 15.67
CA TYR A 73 -15.58 -3.36 17.03
C TYR A 73 -17.05 -3.80 17.13
N ASP A 74 -17.27 -5.01 17.61
CA ASP A 74 -18.59 -5.58 17.87
C ASP A 74 -18.69 -5.88 19.36
N ALA A 75 -19.49 -5.08 20.08
CA ALA A 75 -19.69 -5.21 21.51
C ALA A 75 -20.37 -6.53 21.92
N GLY A 76 -20.99 -7.25 20.96
CA GLY A 76 -21.63 -8.55 21.16
C GLY A 76 -20.72 -9.76 20.88
N GLN A 77 -19.52 -9.55 20.33
CA GLN A 77 -18.55 -10.64 20.16
C GLN A 77 -17.95 -11.01 21.51
N THR A 78 -18.45 -12.09 22.10
CA THR A 78 -17.73 -12.74 23.19
C THR A 78 -16.40 -13.24 22.64
N THR A 79 -15.32 -13.22 23.43
CA THR A 79 -13.97 -13.66 23.01
C THR A 79 -13.95 -15.06 22.37
N ALA A 80 -14.94 -15.90 22.72
CA ALA A 80 -15.17 -17.22 22.14
C ALA A 80 -15.59 -17.21 20.66
N ASP A 81 -16.32 -16.18 20.19
CA ASP A 81 -16.74 -16.06 18.78
C ASP A 81 -15.60 -15.56 17.87
N ARG A 82 -14.64 -14.83 18.44
CA ARG A 82 -13.42 -14.37 17.75
C ARG A 82 -12.56 -15.53 17.24
N ALA A 83 -12.61 -16.69 17.89
CA ALA A 83 -11.91 -17.90 17.43
C ALA A 83 -12.53 -18.53 16.16
N ARG A 84 -13.82 -18.23 15.86
CA ARG A 84 -14.54 -18.78 14.70
C ARG A 84 -14.53 -17.85 13.48
N SER A 85 -14.31 -16.55 13.66
CA SER A 85 -14.22 -15.58 12.57
C SER A 85 -12.82 -15.53 11.95
N GLN A 86 -12.38 -16.65 11.36
CA GLN A 86 -11.23 -16.71 10.45
C GLN A 86 -11.67 -16.57 8.97
N ALA A 87 -12.77 -15.88 8.70
CA ALA A 87 -13.08 -15.48 7.33
C ALA A 87 -12.05 -14.41 6.93
N VAL A 88 -10.94 -14.87 6.37
CA VAL A 88 -9.89 -14.03 5.77
C VAL A 88 -10.58 -13.04 4.83
N PRO A 89 -10.43 -11.71 5.03
CA PRO A 89 -10.87 -10.75 4.04
C PRO A 89 -10.22 -11.13 2.71
N ARG A 90 -11.02 -11.29 1.64
CA ARG A 90 -10.49 -11.61 0.32
C ARG A 90 -9.33 -10.66 0.03
N PRO A 91 -8.14 -11.16 -0.36
CA PRO A 91 -7.02 -10.29 -0.65
C PRO A 91 -7.46 -9.26 -1.67
N TYR A 92 -7.15 -7.99 -1.38
CA TYR A 92 -7.44 -6.89 -2.28
C TYR A 92 -6.87 -7.22 -3.67
N ARG A 93 -7.74 -7.38 -4.65
CA ARG A 93 -7.36 -7.50 -6.05
C ARG A 93 -7.42 -6.10 -6.63
N ALA A 94 -6.27 -5.46 -6.79
CA ALA A 94 -6.20 -4.17 -7.46
C ALA A 94 -6.93 -4.28 -8.82
N PRO A 95 -7.84 -3.34 -9.15
CA PRO A 95 -8.42 -3.29 -10.48
C PRO A 95 -7.29 -3.18 -11.49
N VAL A 96 -7.21 -4.12 -12.42
CA VAL A 96 -6.41 -3.93 -13.63
C VAL A 96 -7.10 -2.80 -14.39
N THR A 97 -6.63 -1.58 -14.20
CA THR A 97 -6.98 -0.51 -15.12
C THR A 97 -6.32 -0.87 -16.45
N PRO A 98 -7.09 -1.11 -17.52
CA PRO A 98 -6.47 -1.26 -18.83
C PRO A 98 -5.72 0.04 -19.11
N ARG A 99 -4.41 -0.09 -19.35
CA ARG A 99 -3.58 1.02 -19.84
C ARG A 99 -4.32 1.61 -21.05
N PRO A 100 -4.73 2.89 -21.04
CA PRO A 100 -5.34 3.49 -22.20
C PRO A 100 -4.35 3.34 -23.35
N THR A 101 -4.75 2.56 -24.36
CA THR A 101 -3.99 2.41 -25.59
C THR A 101 -3.89 3.81 -26.18
N ALA A 102 -2.68 4.37 -26.18
CA ALA A 102 -2.42 5.58 -26.92
C ALA A 102 -2.76 5.29 -28.38
N VAL A 103 -3.87 5.86 -28.86
CA VAL A 103 -4.26 5.77 -30.25
C VAL A 103 -3.14 6.44 -31.05
N PRO A 104 -2.47 5.75 -31.99
CA PRO A 104 -1.52 6.43 -32.85
C PRO A 104 -2.28 7.51 -33.62
N ARG A 105 -1.92 8.77 -33.41
CA ARG A 105 -2.38 9.87 -34.25
C ARG A 105 -1.75 9.66 -35.61
N PHE A 106 -2.55 9.19 -36.58
CA PHE A 106 -2.14 9.21 -37.97
C PHE A 106 -2.00 10.67 -38.41
N HIS A 107 -0.76 11.08 -38.67
CA HIS A 107 -0.49 12.30 -39.42
C HIS A 107 -1.02 12.07 -40.84
N THR A 108 -2.05 12.80 -41.25
CA THR A 108 -2.49 12.81 -42.64
C THR A 108 -1.55 13.72 -43.44
N PRO A 109 -0.78 13.21 -44.41
CA PRO A 109 -0.09 14.07 -45.36
C PRO A 109 -1.04 14.36 -46.52
N GLY A 110 -1.22 15.64 -46.85
CA GLY A 110 -1.84 16.05 -48.11
C GLY A 110 -3.08 16.92 -47.95
N THR A 111 -2.87 18.18 -47.57
CA THR A 111 -3.72 19.26 -48.10
C THR A 111 -2.80 20.16 -48.89
N THR A 112 -2.66 19.85 -50.17
CA THR A 112 -2.04 20.74 -51.15
C THR A 112 -2.90 22.00 -51.24
N ALA A 113 -2.30 23.12 -50.87
CA ALA A 113 -2.77 24.44 -51.22
C ALA A 113 -2.72 24.60 -52.75
N SER A 114 -3.89 24.72 -53.35
CA SER A 114 -4.12 25.28 -54.68
C SER A 114 -5.59 25.63 -54.73
N ASP A 115 -5.93 26.88 -54.46
CA ASP A 115 -6.30 27.75 -55.57
C ASP A 115 -6.31 29.20 -55.10
N ALA A 116 -5.62 30.03 -55.86
CA ALA A 116 -5.66 31.46 -55.74
C ALA A 116 -6.74 31.93 -56.71
N ASP A 117 -7.81 32.56 -56.21
CA ASP A 117 -8.57 33.48 -57.06
C ASP A 117 -9.11 34.68 -56.26
N GLN A 118 -8.83 35.84 -56.82
CA GLN A 118 -9.07 37.18 -56.28
C GLN A 118 -10.54 37.60 -56.37
N PRO A 119 -10.94 38.61 -55.57
CA PRO A 119 -11.81 39.65 -56.13
C PRO A 119 -11.09 41.00 -56.22
N ARG A 120 -11.12 41.55 -57.45
CA ARG A 120 -10.68 42.88 -57.87
C ARG A 120 -11.39 43.99 -57.08
N ALA A 121 -10.62 44.87 -56.44
CA ALA A 121 -11.09 46.19 -56.05
C ALA A 121 -10.86 47.18 -57.20
N ARG A 122 -11.95 47.79 -57.69
CA ARG A 122 -11.92 48.99 -58.53
C ARG A 122 -11.68 50.20 -57.64
N GLN A 123 -10.59 50.94 -57.88
CA GLN A 123 -10.49 52.35 -57.48
C GLN A 123 -10.80 53.24 -58.68
N ALA A 124 -11.52 54.32 -58.39
CA ALA A 124 -11.87 55.40 -59.29
C ALA A 124 -10.70 56.36 -59.47
N VAL A 125 -10.49 56.83 -60.70
CA VAL A 125 -10.43 58.25 -61.11
C VAL A 125 -10.97 58.32 -62.54
#